data_AF-A0A356X1M0-F1
#
_entry.id   AF-A0A356X1M0-F1
#
_cell.length_a   1.000
_cell.length_b   1.000
_cell.length_c   1.000
_cell.angle_alpha   90.00
_cell.angle_beta   90.00
_cell.angle_gamma   90.00
#
_symmetry.space_group_name_H-M   'P 1'
#
loop_
_entity.id
_entity.type
_entity.pdbx_description
1 polymer ?
#
loop_
_entity_poly.entity_id
_entity_poly.type
_entity_poly.pdbx_seq_one_letter_code
_entity_poly.pdbx_strand_id
1 'polypeptide(L)'
;IRLGLSVLDDQAETLKRKHGECYADMIEEDEVITVPGIAGRPPKEITKSILAKIVQARMEEILEIVGIEIKRSGYADAMSAGVVITGGGSLIKNICPLANEILGLDAKVGIPMGITGGLKEEVNSPIYATGVGLVMHALKSGTANNQVLISDSSKGTNVEQVMQKITERMKSWFKEL
;
A
#
# COMPACT_ATOMS: atom_id res chain seq x y z
N ILE A 1 -8.41 -16.06 -3.09
CA ILE A 1 -7.35 -17.11 -3.03
C ILE A 1 -7.72 -18.22 -2.07
N ARG A 2 -7.83 -17.98 -0.75
CA ARG A 2 -8.16 -19.01 0.25
C ARG A 2 -9.34 -19.91 -0.14
N LEU A 3 -10.49 -19.28 -0.40
CA LEU A 3 -11.71 -19.99 -0.83
C LEU A 3 -11.53 -20.61 -2.21
N GLY A 4 -11.05 -19.83 -3.19
CA GLY A 4 -10.91 -20.28 -4.59
C GLY A 4 -9.95 -21.46 -4.79
N LEU A 5 -8.93 -21.61 -3.94
CA LEU A 5 -7.96 -22.72 -4.01
C LEU A 5 -8.12 -23.74 -2.88
N SER A 6 -9.03 -23.51 -1.93
CA SER A 6 -9.20 -24.35 -0.74
C SER A 6 -7.89 -24.57 0.03
N VAL A 7 -7.20 -23.48 0.36
CA VAL A 7 -5.94 -23.44 1.13
C VAL A 7 -6.14 -22.78 2.50
N LEU A 8 -5.14 -22.84 3.38
CA LEU A 8 -5.15 -22.10 4.65
C LEU A 8 -4.89 -20.60 4.43
N ASP A 9 -5.19 -19.75 5.42
CA ASP A 9 -5.01 -18.29 5.31
C ASP A 9 -3.55 -17.89 5.08
N ASP A 10 -2.62 -18.48 5.81
CA ASP A 10 -1.17 -18.28 5.69
C ASP A 10 -0.64 -18.70 4.31
N GLN A 11 -1.14 -19.82 3.81
CA GLN A 11 -0.83 -20.32 2.46
C GLN A 11 -1.40 -19.40 1.39
N ALA A 12 -2.64 -18.93 1.55
CA ALA A 12 -3.25 -17.98 0.63
C ALA A 12 -2.46 -16.66 0.55
N GLU A 13 -2.04 -16.13 1.70
CA GLU A 13 -1.22 -14.92 1.74
C GLU A 13 0.16 -15.15 1.11
N THR A 14 0.77 -16.30 1.37
CA THR A 14 2.05 -16.67 0.76
C THR A 14 1.94 -16.78 -0.76
N LEU A 15 0.90 -17.45 -1.27
CA LEU A 15 0.61 -17.54 -2.71
C LEU A 15 0.39 -16.16 -3.33
N LYS A 16 -0.39 -15.30 -2.65
CA LYS A 16 -0.64 -13.91 -3.09
C LYS A 16 0.65 -13.11 -3.18
N ARG A 17 1.50 -13.18 -2.15
CA ARG A 17 2.74 -12.39 -2.10
C ARG A 17 3.80 -12.88 -3.10
N LYS A 18 3.89 -14.18 -3.34
CA LYS A 18 4.90 -14.77 -4.23
C LYS A 18 4.50 -14.76 -5.71
N HIS A 19 3.22 -15.03 -5.99
CA HIS A 19 2.75 -15.28 -7.36
C HIS A 19 1.56 -14.39 -7.77
N GLY A 20 1.17 -13.42 -6.93
CA GLY A 20 0.01 -12.56 -7.17
C GLY A 20 0.21 -11.59 -8.33
N GLU A 21 -0.66 -11.73 -9.33
CA GLU A 21 -0.77 -10.87 -10.50
C GLU A 21 -2.27 -10.65 -10.73
N CYS A 22 -2.68 -9.41 -10.98
CA CYS A 22 -4.10 -9.05 -11.02
C CYS A 22 -4.62 -8.76 -12.43
N TYR A 23 -3.81 -9.00 -13.47
CA TYR A 23 -4.26 -8.87 -14.85
C TYR A 23 -3.75 -10.06 -15.66
N ALA A 24 -4.63 -11.02 -15.87
CA ALA A 24 -4.31 -12.32 -16.45
C ALA A 24 -3.84 -12.20 -17.90
N ASP A 25 -4.35 -11.22 -18.65
CA ASP A 25 -4.02 -11.01 -20.06
C ASP A 25 -2.58 -10.52 -20.29
N MET A 26 -1.90 -10.05 -19.25
CA MET A 26 -0.48 -9.65 -19.31
C MET A 26 0.48 -10.71 -18.74
N ILE A 27 0.02 -11.92 -18.51
CA ILE A 27 0.90 -13.02 -18.08
C ILE A 27 1.69 -13.50 -19.29
N GLU A 28 3.01 -13.29 -19.25
CA GLU A 28 3.95 -13.76 -20.29
C GLU A 28 4.21 -15.27 -20.20
N GLU A 29 4.37 -15.78 -18.97
CA GLU A 29 4.68 -17.19 -18.70
C GLU A 29 3.63 -17.80 -17.75
N ASP A 30 2.86 -18.76 -18.26
CA ASP A 30 1.83 -19.47 -17.47
C ASP A 30 2.44 -20.63 -16.67
N GLU A 31 3.30 -20.29 -15.72
CA GLU A 31 4.01 -21.25 -14.87
C GLU A 31 3.06 -22.11 -14.03
N VAL A 32 3.47 -23.34 -13.77
CA VAL A 32 2.77 -24.24 -12.83
C VAL A 32 3.21 -23.95 -11.40
N ILE A 33 2.24 -23.70 -10.53
CA ILE A 33 2.42 -23.44 -9.10
C ILE A 33 1.88 -24.63 -8.33
N THR A 34 2.72 -25.23 -7.49
CA THR A 34 2.30 -26.26 -6.55
C THR A 34 1.67 -25.64 -5.31
N VAL A 35 0.41 -25.98 -5.08
CA VAL A 35 -0.37 -25.56 -3.92
C VAL A 35 -0.40 -26.71 -2.91
N PRO A 36 0.07 -26.51 -1.67
CA PRO A 36 0.02 -27.55 -0.65
C PRO A 36 -1.41 -27.96 -0.33
N GLY A 37 -1.64 -29.27 -0.16
CA GLY A 37 -2.95 -29.78 0.24
C GLY A 37 -3.25 -29.52 1.72
N ILE A 38 -4.54 -29.48 2.07
CA ILE A 38 -5.01 -29.37 3.47
C ILE A 38 -5.45 -30.74 3.99
N ALA A 39 -5.08 -31.06 5.23
CA ALA A 39 -5.60 -32.19 6.01
C ALA A 39 -5.44 -33.55 5.30
N GLY A 40 -4.22 -33.87 4.88
CA GLY A 40 -3.89 -35.15 4.24
C GLY A 40 -4.29 -35.26 2.77
N ARG A 41 -4.88 -34.23 2.17
CA ARG A 41 -5.07 -34.16 0.72
C ARG A 41 -3.73 -33.97 0.01
N PRO A 42 -3.52 -34.58 -1.17
CA PRO A 42 -2.32 -34.36 -1.95
C PRO A 42 -2.20 -32.90 -2.39
N PRO A 43 -0.97 -32.39 -2.62
CA PRO A 43 -0.76 -31.10 -3.26
C PRO A 43 -1.46 -31.03 -4.62
N LYS A 44 -1.92 -29.84 -4.98
CA LYS A 44 -2.56 -29.56 -6.27
C LYS A 44 -1.67 -28.65 -7.09
N GLU A 45 -1.61 -28.88 -8.38
CA GLU A 45 -0.98 -27.96 -9.32
C GLU A 45 -2.04 -27.04 -9.95
N ILE A 46 -1.72 -25.75 -10.01
CA ILE A 46 -2.51 -24.75 -10.74
C ILE A 46 -1.57 -23.95 -11.63
N THR A 47 -2.07 -23.39 -12.71
CA THR A 47 -1.29 -22.43 -13.48
C THR A 47 -1.38 -21.03 -12.87
N LYS A 48 -0.38 -20.21 -13.13
CA LYS A 48 -0.32 -18.81 -12.68
C LYS A 48 -1.54 -18.01 -13.14
N SER A 49 -2.04 -18.28 -14.35
CA SER A 49 -3.26 -17.68 -14.90
C SER A 49 -4.50 -17.99 -14.09
N ILE A 50 -4.62 -19.21 -13.55
CA ILE A 50 -5.74 -19.56 -12.67
C ILE A 50 -5.69 -18.72 -11.38
N LEU A 51 -4.50 -18.60 -10.77
CA LEU A 51 -4.33 -17.76 -9.59
C LEU A 51 -4.63 -16.29 -9.90
N ALA A 52 -4.14 -15.80 -11.03
CA ALA A 52 -4.34 -14.41 -11.44
C ALA A 52 -5.80 -14.09 -11.70
N LYS A 53 -6.58 -14.97 -12.34
CA LYS A 53 -8.03 -14.78 -12.51
C LYS A 53 -8.77 -14.64 -11.17
N ILE A 54 -8.37 -15.39 -10.15
CA ILE A 54 -8.95 -15.27 -8.80
C ILE A 54 -8.61 -13.91 -8.17
N VAL A 55 -7.39 -13.43 -8.38
CA VAL A 55 -6.94 -12.11 -7.87
C VAL A 55 -7.63 -10.98 -8.63
N GLN A 56 -7.60 -11.05 -9.96
CA GLN A 56 -8.20 -10.09 -10.88
C GLN A 56 -9.67 -9.86 -10.56
N ALA A 57 -10.48 -10.92 -10.45
CA ALA A 57 -11.90 -10.77 -10.12
C ALA A 57 -12.16 -9.96 -8.84
N ARG A 58 -11.29 -10.09 -7.82
CA ARG A 58 -11.41 -9.32 -6.59
C ARG A 58 -10.90 -7.88 -6.75
N MET A 59 -9.86 -7.68 -7.54
CA MET A 59 -9.32 -6.34 -7.80
C MET A 59 -10.25 -5.52 -8.69
N GLU A 60 -10.87 -6.15 -9.70
CA GLU A 60 -11.94 -5.56 -10.52
C GLU A 60 -13.09 -5.09 -9.64
N GLU A 61 -13.64 -5.96 -8.78
CA GLU A 61 -14.71 -5.58 -7.84
C GLU A 61 -14.33 -4.35 -6.99
N ILE A 62 -13.11 -4.32 -6.45
CA ILE A 62 -12.64 -3.18 -5.64
C ILE A 62 -12.54 -1.92 -6.50
N LEU A 63 -11.99 -2.01 -7.72
CA LEU A 63 -11.82 -0.88 -8.62
C LEU A 63 -13.18 -0.37 -9.15
N GLU A 64 -14.14 -1.25 -9.40
CA GLU A 64 -15.51 -0.88 -9.77
C GLU A 64 -16.18 -0.08 -8.64
N ILE A 65 -16.06 -0.54 -7.39
CA ILE A 65 -16.56 0.19 -6.21
C ILE A 65 -15.89 1.56 -6.11
N VAL A 66 -14.57 1.64 -6.33
CA VAL A 66 -13.85 2.92 -6.36
C VAL A 66 -14.37 3.82 -7.48
N GLY A 67 -14.61 3.30 -8.67
CA GLY A 67 -15.19 4.04 -9.81
C GLY A 67 -16.58 4.60 -9.51
N ILE A 68 -17.41 3.84 -8.79
CA ILE A 68 -18.73 4.30 -8.31
C ILE A 68 -18.55 5.48 -7.35
N GLU A 69 -17.64 5.39 -6.38
CA GLU A 69 -17.41 6.46 -5.41
C GLU A 69 -16.78 7.71 -6.05
N ILE A 70 -15.90 7.56 -7.03
CA ILE A 70 -15.38 8.68 -7.83
C ILE A 70 -16.54 9.43 -8.51
N LYS A 71 -17.44 8.72 -9.18
CA LYS A 71 -18.62 9.33 -9.81
C LYS A 71 -19.53 10.00 -8.78
N ARG A 72 -19.79 9.32 -7.65
CA ARG A 72 -20.63 9.84 -6.56
C ARG A 72 -20.06 11.10 -5.92
N SER A 73 -18.74 11.26 -5.91
CA SER A 73 -18.07 12.45 -5.37
C SER A 73 -18.27 13.72 -6.20
N GLY A 74 -18.69 13.59 -7.46
CA GLY A 74 -18.83 14.71 -8.40
C GLY A 74 -17.51 15.19 -9.03
N TYR A 75 -16.37 14.56 -8.70
CA TYR A 75 -15.05 14.95 -9.20
C TYR A 75 -14.59 14.19 -10.44
N ALA A 76 -15.38 13.26 -10.99
CA ALA A 76 -14.97 12.42 -12.12
C ALA A 76 -14.37 13.22 -13.30
N ASP A 77 -15.02 14.33 -13.68
CA ASP A 77 -14.58 15.19 -14.78
C ASP A 77 -13.36 16.08 -14.42
N ALA A 78 -13.05 16.24 -13.14
CA ALA A 78 -11.93 17.04 -12.64
C ALA A 78 -10.63 16.23 -12.47
N MET A 79 -10.66 14.90 -12.66
CA MET A 79 -9.52 14.01 -12.42
C MET A 79 -8.59 13.85 -13.63
N SER A 80 -8.20 14.96 -14.26
CA SER A 80 -7.33 14.94 -15.46
C SER A 80 -5.92 14.40 -15.20
N ALA A 81 -5.49 14.34 -13.92
CA ALA A 81 -4.18 13.82 -13.52
C ALA A 81 -4.20 12.31 -13.19
N GLY A 82 -5.36 11.65 -13.33
CA GLY A 82 -5.52 10.22 -13.09
C GLY A 82 -5.63 9.85 -11.60
N VAL A 83 -5.27 8.60 -11.27
CA VAL A 83 -5.38 8.02 -9.92
C VAL A 83 -4.03 7.56 -9.38
N VAL A 84 -3.86 7.70 -8.06
CA VAL A 84 -2.69 7.21 -7.34
C VAL A 84 -3.12 6.13 -6.36
N ILE A 85 -2.64 4.90 -6.58
CA ILE A 85 -2.94 3.74 -5.76
C ILE A 85 -1.80 3.55 -4.75
N THR A 86 -2.11 3.40 -3.47
CA THR A 86 -1.10 3.25 -2.41
C THR A 86 -1.44 2.07 -1.48
N GLY A 87 -0.62 1.85 -0.44
CA GLY A 87 -0.80 0.76 0.52
C GLY A 87 -0.27 -0.58 0.02
N GLY A 88 -0.34 -1.62 0.86
CA GLY A 88 0.20 -2.95 0.50
C GLY A 88 -0.52 -3.63 -0.66
N GLY A 89 -1.80 -3.32 -0.88
CA GLY A 89 -2.56 -3.86 -2.01
C GLY A 89 -2.04 -3.37 -3.37
N SER A 90 -1.45 -2.18 -3.43
CA SER A 90 -0.90 -1.63 -4.68
C SER A 90 0.40 -2.29 -5.13
N LEU A 91 0.98 -3.17 -4.30
CA LEU A 91 2.18 -3.94 -4.66
C LEU A 91 1.86 -5.16 -5.53
N ILE A 92 0.58 -5.47 -5.74
CA ILE A 92 0.20 -6.59 -6.60
C ILE A 92 0.56 -6.30 -8.06
N LYS A 93 1.15 -7.28 -8.74
CA LYS A 93 1.66 -7.08 -10.10
C LYS A 93 0.50 -6.73 -11.06
N ASN A 94 0.76 -5.81 -11.98
CA ASN A 94 -0.16 -5.32 -13.01
C ASN A 94 -1.40 -4.56 -12.52
N ILE A 95 -1.37 -3.99 -11.31
CA ILE A 95 -2.51 -3.21 -10.81
C ILE A 95 -2.77 -1.93 -11.60
N CYS A 96 -1.75 -1.22 -12.07
CA CYS A 96 -1.99 0.01 -12.84
C CYS A 96 -2.68 -0.27 -14.17
N PRO A 97 -2.21 -1.23 -15.01
CA PRO A 97 -2.93 -1.60 -16.23
C PRO A 97 -4.39 -2.00 -15.99
N LEU A 98 -4.66 -2.84 -14.98
CA LEU A 98 -6.04 -3.21 -14.63
C LEU A 98 -6.86 -1.98 -14.19
N ALA A 99 -6.29 -1.11 -13.36
CA ALA A 99 -6.97 0.11 -12.92
C ALA A 99 -7.24 1.08 -14.07
N ASN A 100 -6.32 1.19 -15.04
CA ASN A 100 -6.53 1.98 -16.25
C ASN A 100 -7.75 1.48 -17.04
N GLU A 101 -7.86 0.16 -17.21
CA GLU A 101 -8.98 -0.46 -17.93
C GLU A 101 -10.31 -0.23 -17.21
N ILE A 102 -10.37 -0.49 -15.89
CA ILE A 102 -11.61 -0.41 -15.12
C ILE A 102 -12.06 1.03 -14.85
N LEU A 103 -11.12 1.93 -14.55
CA LEU A 103 -11.44 3.32 -14.18
C LEU A 103 -11.49 4.27 -15.38
N GLY A 104 -10.86 3.91 -16.51
CA GLY A 104 -10.67 4.81 -17.64
C GLY A 104 -9.78 6.01 -17.33
N LEU A 105 -8.90 5.89 -16.34
CA LEU A 105 -8.01 6.94 -15.83
C LEU A 105 -6.58 6.40 -15.74
N ASP A 106 -5.59 7.27 -15.98
CA ASP A 106 -4.19 6.90 -15.80
C ASP A 106 -3.88 6.60 -14.33
N ALA A 107 -3.54 5.36 -14.02
CA ALA A 107 -3.19 4.89 -12.69
C ALA A 107 -1.69 4.77 -12.50
N LYS A 108 -1.22 5.15 -11.31
CA LYS A 108 0.16 4.92 -10.86
C LYS A 108 0.20 4.45 -9.42
N VAL A 109 1.24 3.68 -9.09
CA VAL A 109 1.55 3.35 -7.69
C VAL A 109 2.23 4.54 -7.04
N GLY A 110 1.67 5.01 -5.92
CA GLY A 110 2.24 6.09 -5.12
C GLY A 110 3.12 5.57 -4.00
N ILE A 111 4.30 6.18 -3.86
CA ILE A 111 5.21 6.00 -2.72
C ILE A 111 5.22 7.28 -1.85
N PRO A 112 5.56 7.17 -0.55
CA PRO A 112 5.68 8.34 0.30
C PRO A 112 6.74 9.33 -0.23
N MET A 113 6.43 10.63 -0.19
CA MET A 113 7.32 11.70 -0.64
C MET A 113 7.50 12.76 0.46
N GLY A 114 8.55 13.58 0.34
CA GLY A 114 8.83 14.68 1.28
C GLY A 114 9.65 14.28 2.51
N ILE A 115 10.15 13.05 2.57
CA ILE A 115 11.13 12.61 3.57
C ILE A 115 12.54 12.80 3.03
N THR A 116 13.42 13.35 3.87
CA THR A 116 14.84 13.57 3.57
C THR A 116 15.73 12.80 4.54
N GLY A 117 17.02 12.64 4.20
CA GLY A 117 18.00 11.93 5.03
C GLY A 117 17.90 10.41 4.97
N GLY A 118 18.52 9.73 5.94
CA GLY A 118 18.69 8.27 5.94
C GLY A 118 17.40 7.46 6.00
N LEU A 119 16.28 8.05 6.43
CA LEU A 119 15.00 7.35 6.52
C LEU A 119 14.32 7.17 5.15
N LYS A 120 14.71 7.95 4.13
CA LYS A 120 14.04 7.97 2.82
C LYS A 120 13.98 6.58 2.18
N GLU A 121 15.07 5.82 2.24
CA GLU A 121 15.15 4.50 1.59
C GLU A 121 14.32 3.45 2.35
N GLU A 122 14.30 3.50 3.68
CA GLU A 122 13.54 2.57 4.53
C GLU A 122 12.02 2.67 4.33
N VAL A 123 11.53 3.87 3.99
CA VAL A 123 10.11 4.16 3.80
C VAL A 123 9.70 4.24 2.33
N ASN A 124 10.60 3.84 1.41
CA ASN A 124 10.36 3.89 -0.02
C ASN A 124 9.47 2.73 -0.50
N SER A 125 8.26 2.64 0.07
CA SER A 125 7.27 1.65 -0.29
C SER A 125 5.85 2.15 -0.03
N PRO A 126 4.87 1.82 -0.89
CA PRO A 126 3.47 2.22 -0.70
C PRO A 126 2.88 1.77 0.63
N ILE A 127 3.43 0.73 1.27
CA ILE A 127 2.98 0.24 2.58
C ILE A 127 3.12 1.29 3.68
N TYR A 128 4.03 2.24 3.52
CA TYR A 128 4.31 3.29 4.50
C TYR A 128 3.54 4.60 4.22
N ALA A 129 2.75 4.67 3.13
CA ALA A 129 2.06 5.88 2.69
C ALA A 129 1.25 6.55 3.80
N THR A 130 0.43 5.79 4.53
CA THR A 130 -0.39 6.32 5.62
C THR A 130 0.46 6.82 6.78
N GLY A 131 1.42 6.02 7.25
CA GLY A 131 2.25 6.38 8.40
C GLY A 131 3.06 7.65 8.15
N VAL A 132 3.73 7.72 7.00
CA VAL A 132 4.46 8.92 6.57
C VAL A 132 3.52 10.11 6.41
N GLY A 133 2.37 9.92 5.76
CA GLY A 133 1.38 10.98 5.54
C GLY A 133 0.89 11.59 6.85
N LEU A 134 0.64 10.78 7.88
CA LEU A 134 0.23 11.25 9.20
C LEU A 134 1.32 12.07 9.89
N VAL A 135 2.58 11.62 9.86
CA VAL A 135 3.71 12.38 10.43
C VAL A 135 3.88 13.71 9.71
N MET A 136 3.86 13.70 8.37
CA MET A 136 3.96 14.92 7.57
C MET A 136 2.77 15.87 7.82
N HIS A 137 1.57 15.34 8.00
CA HIS A 137 0.40 16.13 8.36
C HIS A 137 0.57 16.76 9.75
N ALA A 138 1.02 15.99 10.75
CA ALA A 138 1.26 16.51 12.10
C ALA A 138 2.35 17.60 12.12
N LEU A 139 3.42 17.45 11.34
CA LEU A 139 4.46 18.48 11.21
C LEU A 139 3.93 19.78 10.58
N LYS A 140 3.04 19.68 9.58
CA LYS A 140 2.42 20.84 8.93
C LYS A 140 1.37 21.51 9.81
N SER A 141 0.49 20.72 10.43
CA SER A 141 -0.63 21.21 11.25
C SER A 141 -0.18 21.66 12.65
N GLY A 142 0.86 21.04 13.20
CA GLY A 142 1.47 21.41 14.47
C GLY A 142 2.12 22.80 14.47
N THR A 143 2.43 23.35 13.30
CA THR A 143 2.90 24.74 13.15
C THR A 143 1.77 25.78 13.26
N ALA A 144 0.50 25.38 13.09
CA ALA A 144 -0.63 26.32 13.11
C ALA A 144 -1.20 26.59 14.52
N ASN A 145 -0.93 25.75 15.52
CA ASN A 145 -1.50 25.91 16.87
C ASN A 145 -0.57 25.64 18.05
N ASN A 146 0.74 25.46 17.80
CA ASN A 146 1.71 25.58 18.87
C ASN A 146 3.01 26.13 18.29
N GLN A 147 3.60 27.08 19.00
CA GLN A 147 4.98 27.50 18.77
C GLN A 147 5.90 26.30 19.03
N VAL A 148 6.01 25.39 18.06
CA VAL A 148 7.21 24.58 17.93
C VAL A 148 8.20 25.47 17.21
N LEU A 149 9.09 26.04 18.01
CA LEU A 149 10.29 26.75 17.59
C LEU A 149 11.14 25.83 16.69
N ILE A 150 10.80 25.73 15.42
CA ILE A 150 11.79 25.55 14.36
C ILE A 150 11.75 26.85 13.58
N SER A 151 12.22 27.90 14.25
CA SER A 151 12.73 29.09 13.60
C SER A 151 13.88 28.64 12.71
N ASP A 152 13.68 28.74 11.41
CA ASP A 152 14.76 28.80 10.44
C ASP A 152 15.63 30.02 10.80
N SER A 153 16.71 29.76 11.53
CA SER A 153 17.70 30.74 11.93
C SER A 153 18.94 29.97 12.37
N SER A 154 19.84 29.75 11.42
CA SER A 154 21.27 29.99 11.63
C SER A 154 21.76 29.89 13.09
N LYS A 155 22.01 28.68 13.58
CA LYS A 155 23.07 28.26 14.52
C LYS A 155 22.67 26.96 15.22
N GLY A 156 23.64 26.05 15.32
CA GLY A 156 23.48 24.64 15.66
C GLY A 156 22.52 24.35 16.82
N THR A 157 21.51 23.53 16.54
CA THR A 157 20.70 22.89 17.57
C THR A 157 20.96 21.39 17.50
N ASN A 158 21.44 20.84 18.61
CA ASN A 158 21.89 19.46 18.72
C ASN A 158 20.69 18.51 18.60
N VAL A 159 20.64 17.74 17.51
CA VAL A 159 19.59 16.75 17.17
C VAL A 159 19.33 15.78 18.34
N GLU A 160 20.34 15.53 19.15
CA GLU A 160 20.30 14.66 20.33
C GLU A 160 19.34 15.15 21.43
N GLN A 161 19.21 16.48 21.60
CA GLN A 161 18.27 17.06 22.57
C GLN A 161 16.81 16.97 22.11
N VAL A 162 16.59 17.02 20.79
CA VAL A 162 15.26 16.84 20.20
C VAL A 162 14.83 15.38 20.32
N MET A 163 15.74 14.44 20.07
CA MET A 163 15.48 13.00 20.23
C MET A 163 15.24 12.60 21.69
N GLN A 164 15.96 13.18 22.65
CA GLN A 164 15.71 12.94 24.08
C GLN A 164 14.31 13.38 24.50
N LYS A 165 13.86 14.58 24.08
CA LYS A 165 12.51 15.08 24.41
C LYS A 165 11.38 14.23 23.82
N ILE A 166 11.58 13.66 22.63
CA ILE A 166 10.60 12.75 22.02
C ILE A 166 10.55 11.42 22.81
N THR A 167 11.72 10.90 23.18
CA THR A 167 11.83 9.63 23.92
C THR A 167 11.23 9.72 25.32
N GLU A 168 11.41 10.84 26.02
CA GLU A 168 10.82 11.08 27.34
C GLU A 168 9.28 11.13 27.29
N ARG A 169 8.72 11.75 26.25
CA ARG A 169 7.26 11.82 26.06
C ARG A 169 6.67 10.44 25.76
N MET A 170 7.34 9.63 24.94
CA MET A 170 6.89 8.25 24.67
C MET A 170 6.97 7.36 25.93
N LYS A 171 8.01 7.54 26.76
CA LYS A 171 8.13 6.82 28.05
C LYS A 171 7.05 7.22 29.06
N SER A 172 6.67 8.50 29.09
CA SER A 172 5.57 8.97 29.96
C SER A 172 4.25 8.33 29.55
N TRP A 173 3.97 8.31 28.25
CA TRP A 173 2.74 7.77 27.71
C TRP A 173 2.59 6.25 27.95
N PHE A 174 3.70 5.50 27.88
CA PHE A 174 3.72 4.07 28.21
C PHE A 174 3.65 3.75 29.70
N LYS A 175 3.93 4.72 30.58
CA LYS A 175 3.77 4.57 32.04
C LYS A 175 2.34 4.82 32.50
N GLU A 176 1.53 5.49 31.69
CA GLU A 176 0.12 5.79 31.95
C GLU A 176 -0.84 4.71 31.39
N LEU A 177 -0.28 3.70 30.70
CA LEU A 177 -0.96 2.50 30.17
C LEU A 177 -0.76 1.32 31.13
#